data_AF-A0A6J1MA76-F1
#
_entry.id   AF-A0A6J1MA76-F1
#
_cell.length_a   1.000
_cell.length_b   1.000
_cell.length_c   1.000
_cell.angle_alpha   90.00
_cell.angle_beta   90.00
_cell.angle_gamma   90.00
#
_symmetry.space_group_name_H-M   'P 1'
#
loop_
_entity.id
_entity.type
_entity.pdbx_description
1 polymer ?
#
loop_
_entity_poly.entity_id
_entity_poly.type
_entity_poly.pdbx_seq_one_letter_code
_entity_poly.pdbx_strand_id
1 'polypeptide(L)'
;MTETKTESVLDNNSKEAGATVAFLTSDVKVLSIENQMEYFDTKKPTIKFDKQIFMEDSRKHFGQLLMGNRAPFMPKERFMTDLFDMNTIEKDNQPRQYQFDCYPCASPGSSMDSTFGQTFYAKAVMHELRKRLKNHKWVSNNVLEYPKNIIGRSYYRYEEDYYVQNIVHDILQEQKLKVFQFLLYLHREYVNERPNSKKS
;
A
#
# COMPACT_ATOMS: atom_id res chain seq x y z
N MET A 1 -49.16 -74.34 29.55
CA MET A 1 -50.00 -75.27 28.77
C MET A 1 -50.26 -74.60 27.44
N THR A 2 -49.63 -75.14 26.40
CA THR A 2 -50.28 -75.70 25.18
C THR A 2 -50.61 -74.57 24.19
N GLU A 3 -50.33 -74.59 22.89
CA GLU A 3 -49.83 -75.52 21.86
C GLU A 3 -49.62 -74.59 20.62
N THR A 4 -48.55 -74.68 19.81
CA THR A 4 -48.56 -75.31 18.45
C THR A 4 -49.90 -75.19 17.69
N LYS A 5 -50.01 -74.81 16.41
CA LYS A 5 -49.22 -75.18 15.23
C LYS A 5 -49.91 -74.57 13.97
N THR A 6 -49.12 -74.31 12.89
CA THR A 6 -49.39 -74.49 11.42
C THR A 6 -50.71 -73.99 10.80
N GLU A 7 -50.87 -73.57 9.55
CA GLU A 7 -50.15 -73.46 8.25
C GLU A 7 -51.13 -72.61 7.37
N SER A 8 -50.79 -71.87 6.32
CA SER A 8 -50.36 -72.29 4.97
C SER A 8 -50.17 -71.02 4.11
N VAL A 9 -49.02 -70.71 3.51
CA VAL A 9 -48.51 -71.10 2.17
C VAL A 9 -49.11 -70.32 0.97
N LEU A 10 -48.20 -69.68 0.19
CA LEU A 10 -48.26 -69.11 -1.19
C LEU A 10 -49.09 -67.82 -1.40
N ASP A 11 -48.69 -66.79 -2.17
CA ASP A 11 -47.53 -66.56 -3.04
C ASP A 11 -47.42 -65.06 -3.41
N ASN A 12 -46.17 -64.57 -3.52
CA ASN A 12 -45.61 -63.55 -4.43
C ASN A 12 -46.48 -62.39 -4.99
N ASN A 13 -46.15 -61.14 -4.60
CA ASN A 13 -45.37 -60.19 -5.42
C ASN A 13 -45.46 -58.72 -4.95
N SER A 14 -44.33 -58.20 -4.44
CA SER A 14 -43.63 -56.99 -4.90
C SER A 14 -44.42 -55.69 -5.19
N LYS A 15 -44.05 -54.66 -4.39
CA LYS A 15 -43.95 -53.21 -4.68
C LYS A 15 -45.24 -52.38 -4.68
N GLU A 16 -45.50 -51.71 -3.56
CA GLU A 16 -46.06 -50.34 -3.51
C GLU A 16 -46.18 -49.80 -2.06
N ALA A 17 -45.05 -49.62 -1.38
CA ALA A 17 -45.04 -48.99 -0.04
C ALA A 17 -43.88 -47.98 0.12
N GLY A 18 -43.49 -47.34 -0.99
CA GLY A 18 -42.37 -46.39 -1.04
C GLY A 18 -42.79 -44.92 -1.27
N ALA A 19 -44.09 -44.59 -1.19
CA ALA A 19 -44.58 -43.29 -1.65
C ALA A 19 -45.15 -42.37 -0.55
N THR A 20 -45.29 -42.83 0.69
CA THR A 20 -46.14 -42.13 1.69
C THR A 20 -45.45 -41.76 3.00
N VAL A 21 -44.12 -41.66 3.02
CA VAL A 21 -43.35 -41.12 4.17
C VAL A 21 -42.47 -39.92 3.77
N ALA A 22 -42.36 -39.58 2.49
CA ALA A 22 -41.42 -38.58 1.99
C ALA A 22 -41.94 -37.12 1.97
N PHE A 23 -43.16 -36.84 2.45
CA PHE A 23 -43.81 -35.55 2.21
C PHE A 23 -43.89 -34.57 3.40
N LEU A 24 -43.20 -34.84 4.52
CA LEU A 24 -43.31 -33.99 5.73
C LEU A 24 -41.99 -33.43 6.28
N THR A 25 -40.89 -33.49 5.51
CA THR A 25 -39.62 -32.85 5.91
C THR A 25 -38.90 -32.27 4.70
N SER A 26 -39.42 -31.17 4.15
CA SER A 26 -38.69 -30.41 3.13
C SER A 26 -39.29 -29.01 3.01
N ASP A 27 -39.08 -28.17 4.02
CA ASP A 27 -39.06 -26.71 3.83
C ASP A 27 -38.30 -26.06 5.00
N VAL A 28 -37.01 -26.35 5.08
CA VAL A 28 -36.05 -25.44 5.71
C VAL A 28 -34.94 -25.23 4.70
N LYS A 29 -35.10 -24.21 3.86
CA LYS A 29 -34.04 -23.71 2.97
C LYS A 29 -33.01 -22.98 3.82
N VAL A 30 -32.11 -23.74 4.45
CA VAL A 30 -30.91 -23.19 5.08
C VAL A 30 -30.02 -22.69 3.96
N LEU A 31 -29.75 -21.37 3.93
CA LEU A 31 -28.77 -20.79 3.02
C LEU A 31 -27.37 -21.20 3.50
N SER A 32 -26.90 -22.36 3.05
CA SER A 32 -25.49 -22.72 3.17
C SER A 32 -24.69 -21.81 2.25
N ILE A 33 -23.95 -20.86 2.82
CA ILE A 33 -22.88 -20.15 2.12
C ILE A 33 -21.74 -21.16 1.98
N GLU A 34 -21.84 -22.01 0.96
CA GLU A 34 -20.68 -22.74 0.50
C GLU A 34 -19.77 -21.72 -0.18
N ASN A 35 -18.61 -21.44 0.43
CA ASN A 35 -17.56 -20.64 -0.16
C ASN A 35 -16.99 -21.45 -1.35
N GLN A 36 -17.69 -21.46 -2.47
CA GLN A 36 -17.04 -21.75 -3.74
C GLN A 36 -16.07 -20.59 -3.96
N MET A 37 -14.79 -20.86 -3.74
CA MET A 37 -13.73 -20.08 -4.37
C MET A 37 -13.95 -20.25 -5.88
N GLU A 38 -14.76 -19.36 -6.46
CA GLU A 38 -14.68 -19.06 -7.87
C GLU A 38 -13.25 -18.55 -8.09
N TYR A 39 -12.38 -19.48 -8.50
CA TYR A 39 -11.17 -19.11 -9.19
C TYR A 39 -11.63 -18.41 -10.46
N PHE A 40 -11.77 -17.09 -10.39
CA PHE A 40 -11.82 -16.28 -11.59
C PHE A 40 -10.54 -16.64 -12.36
N ASP A 41 -10.69 -17.36 -13.47
CA ASP A 41 -9.67 -17.41 -14.49
C ASP A 41 -9.45 -15.95 -14.91
N THR A 42 -8.49 -15.30 -14.25
CA THR A 42 -8.03 -13.98 -14.65
C THR A 42 -7.41 -14.20 -16.01
N LYS A 43 -8.22 -14.09 -17.07
CA LYS A 43 -7.73 -13.84 -18.42
C LYS A 43 -6.76 -12.69 -18.27
N LYS A 44 -5.46 -13.00 -18.33
CA LYS A 44 -4.43 -11.97 -18.31
C LYS A 44 -4.85 -10.94 -19.35
N PRO A 45 -5.01 -9.66 -18.99
CA PRO A 45 -5.34 -8.65 -19.98
C PRO A 45 -4.30 -8.79 -21.10
N THR A 46 -4.77 -9.03 -22.32
CA THR A 46 -3.94 -9.22 -23.51
C THR A 46 -3.14 -7.95 -23.86
N ILE A 47 -3.43 -6.85 -23.16
CA ILE A 47 -2.68 -5.61 -23.18
C ILE A 47 -1.33 -5.90 -22.52
N LYS A 48 -0.26 -5.94 -23.32
CA LYS A 48 1.10 -5.84 -22.80
C LYS A 48 1.13 -4.60 -21.92
N PHE A 49 1.30 -4.78 -20.60
CA PHE A 49 1.44 -3.68 -19.68
C PHE A 49 2.72 -2.93 -20.05
N ASP A 50 2.56 -1.84 -20.78
CA ASP A 50 3.64 -0.91 -21.05
C ASP A 50 3.70 0.07 -19.88
N LYS A 51 4.69 -0.15 -19.02
CA LYS A 51 4.93 0.70 -17.85
C LYS A 51 5.11 2.16 -18.25
N GLN A 52 5.74 2.45 -19.39
CA GLN A 52 5.99 3.81 -19.82
C GLN A 52 4.70 4.50 -20.23
N ILE A 53 3.87 3.85 -21.03
CA ILE A 53 2.55 4.37 -21.43
C ILE A 53 1.66 4.57 -20.20
N PHE A 54 1.60 3.58 -19.30
CA PHE A 54 0.82 3.68 -18.06
C PHE A 54 1.24 4.88 -17.20
N MET A 55 2.55 5.11 -17.05
CA MET A 55 3.07 6.23 -16.26
C MET A 55 2.78 7.58 -16.93
N GLU A 56 2.86 7.66 -18.26
CA GLU A 56 2.51 8.88 -19.00
C GLU A 56 1.02 9.21 -18.90
N ASP A 57 0.16 8.22 -19.09
CA ASP A 57 -1.30 8.38 -18.96
C ASP A 57 -1.70 8.76 -17.54
N SER A 58 -1.10 8.11 -16.54
CA SER A 58 -1.33 8.45 -15.13
C SER A 58 -0.89 9.88 -14.82
N ARG A 59 0.31 10.29 -15.28
CA ARG A 59 0.82 11.66 -15.12
C ARG A 59 -0.13 12.67 -15.76
N LYS A 60 -0.61 12.38 -16.96
CA LYS A 60 -1.56 13.24 -17.68
C LYS A 60 -2.88 13.38 -16.94
N HIS A 61 -3.45 12.27 -16.48
CA HIS A 61 -4.70 12.24 -15.72
C HIS A 61 -4.60 13.00 -14.39
N PHE A 62 -3.57 12.71 -13.58
CA PHE A 62 -3.38 13.43 -12.32
C PHE A 62 -3.04 14.90 -12.54
N GLY A 63 -2.31 15.25 -13.61
CA GLY A 63 -2.08 16.63 -14.00
C GLY A 63 -3.37 17.40 -14.30
N GLN A 64 -4.34 16.76 -14.97
CA GLN A 64 -5.67 17.34 -15.19
C GLN A 64 -6.45 17.51 -13.89
N LEU A 65 -6.43 16.50 -13.01
CA LEU A 65 -7.11 16.56 -11.71
C LEU A 65 -6.59 17.71 -10.84
N LEU A 66 -5.28 17.89 -10.77
CA LEU A 66 -4.67 18.93 -9.95
C LEU A 66 -4.91 20.34 -10.49
N MET A 67 -4.98 20.51 -11.81
CA MET A 67 -5.13 21.83 -12.44
C MET A 67 -6.60 22.21 -12.69
N GLY A 68 -7.56 21.30 -12.49
CA GLY A 68 -8.98 21.51 -12.80
C GLY A 68 -9.28 21.71 -14.30
N ASN A 69 -8.28 21.52 -15.16
CA ASN A 69 -8.36 21.82 -16.59
C ASN A 69 -8.67 20.57 -17.41
N ARG A 70 -9.56 20.72 -18.41
CA ARG A 70 -9.86 19.64 -19.38
C ARG A 70 -8.67 19.32 -20.30
N ALA A 71 -7.78 20.27 -20.51
CA ALA A 71 -6.58 20.06 -21.33
C ALA A 71 -5.48 19.38 -20.50
N PRO A 72 -4.81 18.35 -21.06
CA PRO A 72 -3.70 17.70 -20.38
C PRO A 72 -2.55 18.69 -20.17
N PHE A 73 -2.30 19.04 -18.91
CA PHE A 73 -1.12 19.82 -18.56
C PHE A 73 0.09 18.88 -18.52
N MET A 74 0.95 19.03 -19.52
CA MET A 74 2.27 18.42 -19.55
C MET A 74 3.26 19.55 -19.29
N PRO A 75 3.81 19.66 -18.07
CA PRO A 75 4.80 20.70 -17.81
C PRO A 75 6.00 20.50 -18.73
N LYS A 76 6.42 21.59 -19.37
CA LYS A 76 7.61 21.62 -20.22
C LYS A 76 8.90 21.47 -19.41
N GLU A 77 8.85 21.78 -18.12
CA GLU A 77 9.97 21.68 -17.18
C GLU A 77 9.84 20.40 -16.35
N ARG A 78 10.99 19.74 -16.08
CA ARG A 78 11.04 18.68 -15.08
C ARG A 78 10.48 19.24 -13.77
N PHE A 79 9.49 18.58 -13.19
CA PHE A 79 8.99 18.93 -11.86
C PHE A 79 10.16 19.04 -10.90
N MET A 80 10.43 20.26 -10.43
CA MET A 80 11.40 20.51 -9.40
C MET A 80 10.77 20.05 -8.08
N THR A 81 11.45 19.15 -7.40
CA THR A 81 11.06 18.66 -6.08
C THR A 81 12.17 19.01 -5.10
N ASP A 82 11.84 19.14 -3.83
CA ASP A 82 12.88 19.31 -2.82
C ASP A 82 13.78 18.06 -2.76
N LEU A 83 15.02 18.23 -2.31
CA LEU A 83 15.96 17.16 -2.02
C LEU A 83 16.24 17.20 -0.52
N PHE A 84 16.06 16.05 0.12
CA PHE A 84 16.46 15.85 1.52
C PHE A 84 17.68 14.94 1.51
N ASP A 85 18.78 15.41 2.08
CA ASP A 85 20.02 14.67 2.11
C ASP A 85 20.57 14.55 3.53
N MET A 86 21.42 13.54 3.73
CA MET A 86 22.12 13.32 4.97
C MET A 86 23.57 12.96 4.71
N ASN A 87 24.43 13.73 5.34
CA ASN A 87 25.87 13.57 5.37
C ASN A 87 26.30 13.09 6.76
N THR A 88 27.16 12.08 6.81
CA THR A 88 27.74 11.61 8.06
C THR A 88 29.11 12.25 8.26
N ILE A 89 29.27 12.96 9.37
CA ILE A 89 30.54 13.55 9.80
C ILE A 89 31.12 12.63 10.87
N GLU A 90 32.25 11.98 10.54
CA GLU A 90 33.00 11.14 11.47
C GLU A 90 34.40 11.72 11.68
N LYS A 91 34.76 11.93 12.95
CA LYS A 91 36.12 12.28 13.39
C LYS A 91 36.57 11.28 14.42
N ASP A 92 37.87 11.00 14.44
CA ASP A 92 38.45 10.12 15.45
C ASP A 92 38.17 10.65 16.87
N ASN A 93 37.79 9.75 17.77
CA ASN A 93 37.44 10.02 19.17
C ASN A 93 36.28 11.01 19.40
N GLN A 94 35.46 11.33 18.40
CA GLN A 94 34.26 12.13 18.57
C GLN A 94 32.98 11.30 18.33
N PRO A 95 31.86 11.65 19.00
CA PRO A 95 30.56 11.07 18.67
C PRO A 95 30.21 11.39 17.22
N ARG A 96 29.51 10.46 16.57
CA ARG A 96 29.14 10.60 15.17
C ARG A 96 28.09 11.70 15.02
N GLN A 97 28.21 12.49 13.97
CA GLN A 97 27.26 13.55 13.67
C GLN A 97 26.59 13.29 12.32
N TYR A 98 25.27 13.40 12.29
CA TYR A 98 24.47 13.37 11.07
C TYR A 98 24.04 14.78 10.75
N GLN A 99 24.52 15.31 9.62
CA GLN A 99 24.09 16.58 9.07
C GLN A 99 22.99 16.35 8.04
N PHE A 100 21.87 17.05 8.20
CA PHE A 100 20.75 17.00 7.28
C PHE A 100 20.66 18.28 6.47
N ASP A 101 20.58 18.14 5.15
CA ASP A 101 20.50 19.27 4.23
C ASP A 101 19.15 19.24 3.48
N CYS A 102 18.50 20.39 3.41
CA CYS A 102 17.20 20.58 2.75
C CYS A 102 17.38 21.51 1.55
N TYR A 103 17.44 20.97 0.34
CA TYR A 103 17.60 21.75 -0.89
C TYR A 103 16.25 21.94 -1.57
N PRO A 104 15.71 23.17 -1.64
CA PRO A 104 14.49 23.42 -2.38
C PRO A 104 14.73 23.36 -3.89
N CYS A 105 13.70 22.97 -4.64
CA CYS A 105 13.71 23.00 -6.11
C CYS A 105 14.91 22.27 -6.75
N ALA A 106 15.23 21.08 -6.26
CA ALA A 106 16.32 20.27 -6.80
C ALA A 106 15.90 19.56 -8.09
N SER A 107 16.84 19.46 -9.04
CA SER A 107 16.59 18.82 -10.33
C SER A 107 16.52 17.29 -10.17
N PRO A 108 15.58 16.61 -10.87
CA PRO A 108 15.55 15.14 -10.92
C PRO A 108 16.86 14.57 -11.47
N GLY A 109 17.52 13.75 -10.66
CA GLY A 109 18.83 13.16 -10.95
C GLY A 109 20.02 13.79 -10.21
N SER A 110 19.83 14.91 -9.50
CA SER A 110 20.87 15.50 -8.62
C SER A 110 21.23 14.62 -7.41
N SER A 111 20.46 13.56 -7.17
CA SER A 111 20.53 12.68 -6.00
C SER A 111 21.48 11.50 -6.15
N MET A 112 22.35 11.44 -7.17
CA MET A 112 23.15 10.22 -7.42
C MET A 112 24.02 9.81 -6.22
N ASP A 113 24.43 10.76 -5.37
CA ASP A 113 25.22 10.50 -4.16
C ASP A 113 24.46 10.80 -2.85
N SER A 114 23.17 11.17 -2.91
CA SER A 114 22.40 11.53 -1.71
C SER A 114 21.84 10.29 -1.01
N THR A 115 21.82 10.28 0.32
CA THR A 115 21.37 9.10 1.10
C THR A 115 19.86 8.87 1.01
N PHE A 116 19.04 9.92 0.86
CA PHE A 116 17.57 9.82 0.91
C PHE A 116 16.86 10.24 -0.39
N GLY A 117 17.33 11.28 -1.05
CA GLY A 117 16.84 11.69 -2.36
C GLY A 117 15.63 12.64 -2.34
N GLN A 118 14.86 12.61 -3.42
CA GLN A 118 13.81 13.60 -3.69
C GLN A 118 12.59 13.46 -2.78
N THR A 119 12.03 14.60 -2.36
CA THR A 119 10.84 14.73 -1.53
C THR A 119 9.97 15.91 -2.01
N PHE A 120 8.68 15.87 -1.69
CA PHE A 120 7.78 16.97 -2.02
C PHE A 120 8.04 18.22 -1.17
N TYR A 121 8.49 18.05 0.08
CA TYR A 121 8.75 19.16 0.99
C TYR A 121 9.77 18.80 2.06
N ALA A 122 11.05 19.12 1.81
CA ALA A 122 12.17 18.70 2.67
C ALA A 122 12.10 19.31 4.07
N LYS A 123 11.60 20.55 4.19
CA LYS A 123 11.45 21.20 5.51
C LYS A 123 10.46 20.48 6.43
N ALA A 124 9.36 19.92 5.93
CA ALA A 124 8.48 19.13 6.81
C ALA A 124 9.07 17.77 7.15
N VAL A 125 9.87 17.17 6.25
CA VAL A 125 10.61 15.93 6.59
C VAL A 125 11.53 16.22 7.77
N MET A 126 12.30 17.31 7.69
CA MET A 126 13.20 17.72 8.77
C MET A 126 12.46 18.03 10.08
N HIS A 127 11.33 18.71 9.99
CA HIS A 127 10.49 19.01 11.16
C HIS A 127 9.97 17.74 11.84
N GLU A 128 9.44 16.77 11.08
CA GLU A 128 8.98 15.49 11.64
C GLU A 128 10.13 14.64 12.16
N LEU A 129 11.29 14.67 11.51
CA LEU A 129 12.49 13.98 11.98
C LEU A 129 12.90 14.48 13.36
N ARG A 130 12.97 15.81 13.53
CA ARG A 130 13.26 16.44 14.84
C ARG A 130 12.24 16.07 15.89
N LYS A 131 10.97 16.00 15.53
CA LYS A 131 9.89 15.62 16.44
C LYS A 131 10.03 14.17 16.92
N ARG A 132 10.37 13.24 16.02
CA ARG A 132 10.59 11.82 16.36
C ARG A 132 11.85 11.60 17.18
N LEU A 133 12.91 12.34 16.87
CA LEU A 133 14.21 12.28 17.54
C LEU A 133 14.39 13.39 18.57
N LYS A 134 13.30 13.87 19.17
CA LYS A 134 13.32 15.00 20.13
C LYS A 134 14.13 14.71 21.40
N ASN A 135 14.27 13.43 21.76
CA ASN A 135 14.97 12.97 22.95
C ASN A 135 16.47 12.75 22.70
N HIS A 136 16.91 12.86 21.44
CA HIS A 136 18.30 12.72 21.07
C HIS A 136 19.03 14.06 21.10
N LYS A 137 20.37 14.01 21.11
CA LYS A 137 21.20 15.20 21.22
C LYS A 137 21.32 15.91 19.88
N TRP A 138 20.73 17.10 19.77
CA TRP A 138 20.87 17.97 18.60
C TRP A 138 21.96 19.03 18.87
N VAL A 139 23.00 19.05 18.04
CA VAL A 139 24.10 20.05 18.12
C VAL A 139 23.67 21.35 17.44
N SER A 140 22.88 21.24 16.38
CA SER A 140 22.27 22.37 15.70
C SER A 140 20.88 21.99 15.19
N ASN A 141 20.19 22.92 14.54
CA ASN A 141 18.90 22.65 13.93
C ASN A 141 18.94 21.49 12.92
N ASN A 142 20.11 21.24 12.31
CA ASN A 142 20.30 20.29 11.23
C ASN A 142 21.33 19.21 11.55
N VAL A 143 21.91 19.21 12.75
CA VAL A 143 22.97 18.28 13.13
C VAL A 143 22.54 17.50 14.36
N LEU A 144 22.40 16.19 14.17
CA LEU A 144 22.11 15.21 15.20
C LEU A 144 23.42 14.54 15.63
N GLU A 145 23.68 14.49 16.92
CA GLU A 145 24.80 13.74 17.49
C GLU A 145 24.30 12.41 18.03
N TYR A 146 25.00 11.33 17.67
CA TYR A 146 24.73 9.99 18.15
C TYR A 146 25.97 9.45 18.89
N PRO A 147 25.80 8.89 20.10
CA PRO A 147 26.90 8.27 20.81
C PRO A 147 27.41 7.09 19.97
N LYS A 148 28.73 7.02 19.76
CA LYS A 148 29.36 5.94 19.01
C LYS A 148 29.32 4.68 19.87
N ASN A 149 28.27 3.87 19.75
CA ASN A 149 28.26 2.56 20.37
C ASN A 149 29.13 1.64 19.53
N ILE A 150 30.21 1.16 20.12
CA ILE A 150 31.11 0.17 19.50
C ILE A 150 30.41 -1.20 19.57
N ILE A 151 29.27 -1.33 18.90
CA ILE A 151 28.62 -2.63 18.67
C ILE A 151 28.93 -2.94 17.21
N GLY A 152 29.75 -3.99 17.04
CA GLY A 152 30.25 -4.58 15.79
C GLY A 152 30.11 -3.74 14.53
N ARG A 153 31.25 -3.33 13.94
CA ARG A 153 31.28 -2.99 12.50
C ARG A 153 30.72 -4.17 11.72
N SER A 154 29.42 -4.15 11.41
CA SER A 154 28.91 -5.02 10.37
C SER A 154 29.63 -4.63 9.08
N TYR A 155 29.88 -5.60 8.22
CA TYR A 155 30.53 -5.38 6.92
C TYR A 155 29.79 -4.36 6.02
N TYR A 156 28.58 -3.92 6.41
CA TYR A 156 27.65 -3.19 5.55
C TYR A 156 27.16 -1.83 6.07
N ARG A 157 27.40 -1.42 7.33
CA ARG A 157 27.20 -0.06 7.94
C ARG A 157 27.00 -0.18 9.46
N TYR A 158 27.00 0.94 10.18
CA TYR A 158 26.73 0.99 11.63
C TYR A 158 25.21 0.89 11.88
N GLU A 159 24.78 0.17 12.92
CA GLU A 159 23.34 0.01 13.27
C GLU A 159 22.64 1.35 13.48
N GLU A 160 23.37 2.34 14.01
CA GLU A 160 22.90 3.71 14.23
C GLU A 160 22.52 4.41 12.92
N ASP A 161 23.27 4.16 11.83
CA ASP A 161 22.96 4.72 10.51
C ASP A 161 21.60 4.20 10.05
N TYR A 162 21.34 2.90 10.22
CA TYR A 162 20.07 2.28 9.86
C TYR A 162 18.92 2.80 10.70
N TYR A 163 19.13 3.04 11.99
CA TYR A 163 18.08 3.59 12.85
C TYR A 163 17.61 4.97 12.36
N VAL A 164 18.53 5.88 12.10
CA VAL A 164 18.22 7.22 11.58
C VAL A 164 17.63 7.12 10.16
N GLN A 165 18.20 6.28 9.30
CA GLN A 165 17.73 6.09 7.93
C GLN A 165 16.29 5.54 7.88
N ASN A 166 15.96 4.58 8.74
CA ASN A 166 14.61 4.01 8.81
C ASN A 166 13.59 5.07 9.22
N ILE A 167 13.90 5.91 10.22
CA ILE A 167 13.00 6.98 10.63
C ILE A 167 12.73 7.96 9.49
N VAL A 168 13.77 8.36 8.76
CA VAL A 168 13.61 9.24 7.59
C VAL A 168 12.80 8.54 6.50
N HIS A 169 13.06 7.26 6.24
CA HIS A 169 12.30 6.48 5.27
C HIS A 169 10.81 6.43 5.62
N ASP A 170 10.47 6.18 6.88
CA ASP A 170 9.08 6.16 7.35
C ASP A 170 8.39 7.51 7.13
N ILE A 171 9.05 8.63 7.44
CA ILE A 171 8.51 9.97 7.22
C ILE A 171 8.26 10.21 5.72
N LEU A 172 9.20 9.81 4.86
CA LEU A 172 9.04 9.95 3.41
C LEU A 172 7.90 9.09 2.87
N GLN A 173 7.73 7.86 3.38
CA GLN A 173 6.61 7.00 3.00
C GLN A 173 5.27 7.57 3.46
N GLU A 174 5.19 8.13 4.66
CA GLU A 174 3.98 8.80 5.15
C GLU A 174 3.60 10.00 4.28
N GLN A 175 4.58 10.82 3.86
CA GLN A 175 4.33 11.92 2.93
C GLN A 175 3.80 11.42 1.59
N LYS A 176 4.42 10.37 1.01
CA LYS A 176 3.95 9.75 -0.23
C LYS A 176 2.53 9.23 -0.10
N LEU A 177 2.22 8.55 1.00
CA LEU A 177 0.88 8.03 1.28
C LEU A 177 -0.16 9.16 1.35
N LYS A 178 0.14 10.26 2.05
CA LYS A 178 -0.75 11.42 2.15
C LYS A 178 -1.03 12.04 0.76
N VAL A 179 0.01 12.22 -0.05
CA VAL A 179 -0.13 12.71 -1.43
C VAL A 179 -0.99 11.75 -2.25
N PHE A 180 -0.75 10.44 -2.14
CA PHE A 180 -1.54 9.43 -2.84
C PHE A 180 -3.01 9.44 -2.42
N GLN A 181 -3.30 9.52 -1.12
CA GLN A 181 -4.67 9.61 -0.61
C GLN A 181 -5.39 10.85 -1.14
N PHE A 182 -4.70 11.99 -1.19
CA PHE A 182 -5.24 13.22 -1.75
C PHE A 182 -5.54 13.08 -3.25
N LEU A 183 -4.61 12.53 -4.03
CA LEU A 183 -4.82 12.26 -5.47
C LEU A 183 -5.96 11.28 -5.72
N LEU A 184 -6.08 10.25 -4.88
CA LEU A 184 -7.17 9.27 -4.95
C LEU A 184 -8.52 9.93 -4.63
N TYR A 185 -8.57 10.83 -3.65
CA TYR A 185 -9.76 11.61 -3.34
C TYR A 185 -10.19 12.45 -4.55
N LEU A 186 -9.28 13.22 -5.14
CA LEU A 186 -9.57 14.01 -6.35
C LEU A 186 -10.06 13.13 -7.50
N HIS A 187 -9.46 11.96 -7.69
CA HIS A 187 -9.91 11.02 -8.71
C HIS A 187 -11.34 10.52 -8.46
N ARG A 188 -11.70 10.20 -7.21
CA ARG A 188 -13.05 9.76 -6.83
C ARG A 188 -14.08 10.85 -7.10
N GLU A 189 -13.81 12.09 -6.68
CA GLU A 189 -14.68 13.24 -6.97
C GLU A 189 -14.91 13.38 -8.47
N TYR A 190 -13.84 13.37 -9.27
CA TYR A 190 -13.93 13.47 -10.72
C TYR A 190 -14.75 12.34 -11.38
N VAL A 191 -14.62 11.11 -10.89
CA VAL A 191 -15.41 9.97 -11.40
C VAL A 191 -16.88 10.12 -11.00
N ASN A 192 -17.17 10.61 -9.80
CA ASN A 192 -18.52 10.80 -9.27
C ASN A 192 -19.26 11.98 -9.93
N GLU A 193 -18.57 13.01 -10.41
CA GLU A 193 -19.17 14.16 -11.12
C GLU A 193 -19.55 13.84 -12.58
N ARG A 194 -18.84 12.91 -13.24
CA ARG A 194 -19.12 12.49 -14.64
C ARG A 194 -20.56 12.00 -14.92
N PRO A 195 -21.24 11.23 -14.05
CA PRO A 195 -22.63 10.84 -14.29
C PRO A 195 -23.65 11.98 -14.10
N ASN A 196 -23.32 13.03 -13.33
CA ASN A 196 -24.23 14.14 -13.06
C ASN A 196 -24.21 15.22 -14.15
N SER A 197 -23.12 15.34 -14.92
CA SER A 197 -23.03 16.32 -16.02
C SER A 197 -23.74 15.89 -17.32
N LYS A 198 -24.27 14.67 -17.39
CA LYS A 198 -25.01 14.15 -18.56
C LYS A 198 -26.54 14.21 -18.40
N LYS A 199 -27.03 14.76 -17.28
CA LYS A 199 -28.45 14.87 -16.95
C LYS A 199 -28.99 16.31 -16.96
N SER A 200 -28.22 17.28 -17.45
CA SER A 200 -28.68 18.67 -17.62
C SER A 200 -28.70 19.07 -19.08
#